data_AF-A0A833QZT9-F1
#
_entry.id   AF-A0A833QZT9-F1
#
_cell.length_a   1.000
_cell.length_b   1.000
_cell.length_c   1.000
_cell.angle_alpha   90.00
_cell.angle_beta   90.00
_cell.angle_gamma   90.00
#
_symmetry.space_group_name_H-M   'P 1'
#
loop_
_entity.id
_entity.type
_entity.pdbx_description
1 polymer ?
#
loop_
_entity_poly.entity_id
_entity_poly.type
_entity_poly.pdbx_seq_one_letter_code
_entity_poly.pdbx_strand_id
1 'polypeptide(L)'
;MASSLLYSPTVPLQNPSKALTVPTFSLPRFTSSLSTRSSKLHSLLYSRSTGGLLPNPRSASSKHLSLAPADSKNYEFSDTGGEVELRLDIRSLNIESSGNVFVDADDTSLLIRAKSAGILKTLIDVNRLFERIKSSETIWYIDEEQLVVNLKKIDPDLKWPDIMESWESLTSGISQLLKGTSIYIIGNSTEINEAVAKEIATGIGYMPLSTSELLEQYAQQSIESWVASEGADSVVEAEGVVLENLSSQVRAVVATLGGKHGAASRFDRWRHLHSGFSVWVSKSQALDEASAKEEARKHVQEGSVAYTNADVIVKIGGWDKDHTRDVAQGCLSALKQLTLSDKKLSGKKSLYIRLGCRGDWPDIKPPGWDPSGGVDPPMGS
;
A
#
# COMPACT_ATOMS: atom_id res chain seq x y z
N MET A 1 64.66 -42.06 28.30
CA MET A 1 64.99 -40.87 29.12
C MET A 1 65.63 -39.85 28.19
N ALA A 2 65.13 -38.62 28.23
CA ALA A 2 65.46 -37.46 27.38
C ALA A 2 64.85 -37.44 25.97
N SER A 3 63.74 -36.70 25.83
CA SER A 3 63.37 -36.01 24.59
C SER A 3 63.01 -34.57 24.92
N SER A 4 63.59 -33.69 24.10
CA SER A 4 63.72 -32.24 24.22
C SER A 4 62.43 -31.47 24.00
N LEU A 5 62.23 -30.44 24.83
CA LEU A 5 61.28 -29.34 24.64
C LEU A 5 61.82 -28.38 23.57
N LEU A 6 61.01 -28.10 22.54
CA LEU A 6 61.19 -26.93 21.67
C LEU A 6 59.94 -26.06 21.77
N TYR A 7 60.19 -24.83 22.23
CA TYR A 7 59.27 -23.71 22.34
C TYR A 7 59.09 -23.07 20.95
N SER A 8 57.86 -22.87 20.51
CA SER A 8 57.53 -22.04 19.33
C SER A 8 56.88 -20.74 19.82
N PRO A 9 57.35 -19.55 19.43
CA PRO A 9 56.67 -18.30 19.75
C PRO A 9 55.49 -18.08 18.78
N THR A 10 54.30 -17.95 19.34
CA THR A 10 53.05 -17.61 18.63
C THR A 10 53.04 -16.10 18.34
N VAL A 11 53.01 -15.74 17.05
CA VAL A 11 52.75 -14.37 16.59
C VAL A 11 51.24 -14.14 16.61
N PRO A 12 50.71 -13.08 17.28
CA PRO A 12 49.28 -12.78 17.20
C PRO A 12 48.96 -12.15 15.84
N LEU A 13 48.02 -12.78 15.13
CA LEU A 13 47.43 -12.26 13.89
C LEU A 13 46.62 -11.00 14.23
N GLN A 14 47.17 -9.85 13.87
CA GLN A 14 46.56 -8.54 14.09
C GLN A 14 45.42 -8.35 13.06
N ASN A 15 44.17 -8.40 13.53
CA ASN A 15 42.99 -8.02 12.76
C ASN A 15 43.09 -6.54 12.36
N PRO A 16 43.04 -6.17 11.06
CA PRO A 16 42.84 -4.80 10.67
C PRO A 16 41.33 -4.52 10.59
N SER A 17 40.69 -4.34 11.75
CA SER A 17 39.40 -3.65 11.84
C SER A 17 39.63 -2.16 11.55
N LYS A 18 39.73 -1.82 10.26
CA LYS A 18 39.45 -0.45 9.82
C LYS A 18 37.93 -0.28 9.89
N ALA A 19 37.46 0.15 11.06
CA ALA A 19 36.15 0.72 11.22
C ALA A 19 36.03 1.90 10.24
N LEU A 20 35.29 1.69 9.15
CA LEU A 20 34.77 2.78 8.34
C LEU A 20 33.74 3.49 9.22
N THR A 21 34.13 4.66 9.74
CA THR A 21 33.22 5.63 10.34
C THR A 21 32.23 6.07 9.27
N VAL A 22 31.08 5.40 9.21
CA VAL A 22 29.93 5.87 8.43
C VAL A 22 29.42 7.14 9.12
N PRO A 23 29.30 8.28 8.43
CA PRO A 23 28.79 9.49 9.04
C PRO A 23 27.37 9.25 9.57
N THR A 24 27.09 9.76 10.77
CA THR A 24 25.77 9.71 11.39
C THR A 24 24.74 10.33 10.45
N PHE A 25 23.89 9.49 9.85
CA PHE A 25 22.81 9.93 8.97
C PHE A 25 21.79 10.72 9.79
N SER A 26 21.80 12.05 9.64
CA SER A 26 20.73 12.91 10.14
C SER A 26 19.95 13.41 8.93
N LEU A 27 18.78 12.80 8.68
CA LEU A 27 17.83 13.35 7.72
C LEU A 27 17.36 14.72 8.23
N PRO A 28 17.29 15.77 7.38
CA PRO A 28 16.63 17.00 7.78
C PRO A 28 15.17 16.69 8.12
N ARG A 29 14.73 17.09 9.33
CA ARG A 29 13.30 17.11 9.66
C ARG A 29 12.63 18.09 8.70
N PHE A 30 11.98 17.56 7.67
CA PHE A 30 11.12 18.35 6.80
C PHE A 30 9.91 18.83 7.62
N THR A 31 10.02 20.05 8.14
CA THR A 31 8.88 20.79 8.68
C THR A 31 8.17 21.43 7.50
N SER A 32 6.95 20.99 7.22
CA SER A 32 6.09 21.61 6.21
C SER A 32 5.56 22.95 6.74
N SER A 33 6.34 24.02 6.55
CA SER A 33 5.78 25.36 6.54
C SER A 33 5.32 25.69 5.11
N LEU A 34 4.02 25.54 4.87
CA LEU A 34 3.39 26.03 3.65
C LEU A 34 3.37 27.57 3.70
N SER A 35 4.44 28.22 3.23
CA SER A 35 4.41 29.65 2.93
C SER A 35 3.73 29.85 1.57
N THR A 36 2.50 30.35 1.59
CA THR A 36 1.78 30.77 0.38
C THR A 36 2.44 32.02 -0.21
N ARG A 37 3.33 31.85 -1.19
CA ARG A 37 3.77 32.94 -2.06
C ARG A 37 2.75 33.11 -3.19
N SER A 38 1.81 34.03 -2.96
CA SER A 38 0.90 34.57 -3.97
C SER A 38 1.71 35.38 -5.01
N SER A 39 1.86 34.87 -6.22
CA SER A 39 2.26 35.67 -7.38
C SER A 39 1.04 36.40 -7.94
N LYS A 40 1.09 37.74 -7.88
CA LYS A 40 0.16 38.65 -8.53
C LYS A 40 0.33 38.57 -10.05
N LEU A 41 -0.77 38.38 -10.77
CA LEU A 41 -0.90 38.84 -12.15
C LEU A 41 -2.20 39.63 -12.29
N HIS A 42 -2.03 40.87 -12.75
CA HIS A 42 -3.10 41.80 -13.09
C HIS A 42 -3.74 41.39 -14.41
N SER A 43 -5.07 41.38 -14.47
CA SER A 43 -5.78 41.86 -15.65
C SER A 43 -7.07 42.57 -15.23
N LEU A 44 -7.17 43.80 -15.72
CA LEU A 44 -8.30 44.70 -15.60
C LEU A 44 -9.44 44.19 -16.47
N LEU A 45 -10.66 44.18 -15.97
CA LEU A 45 -11.83 44.64 -16.72
C LEU A 45 -12.89 45.17 -15.74
N TYR A 46 -13.30 46.40 -16.01
CA TYR A 46 -14.37 47.13 -15.35
C TYR A 46 -15.74 46.52 -15.70
N SER A 47 -16.61 46.34 -14.70
CA SER A 47 -17.99 46.83 -14.79
C SER A 47 -18.54 47.05 -13.37
N ARG A 48 -19.40 48.06 -13.26
CA ARG A 48 -19.75 48.80 -12.05
C ARG A 48 -21.27 48.76 -11.91
N SER A 49 -21.80 48.31 -10.77
CA SER A 49 -23.07 48.81 -10.20
C SER A 49 -23.36 48.20 -8.82
N THR A 50 -23.35 49.07 -7.80
CA THR A 50 -24.36 49.28 -6.73
C THR A 50 -25.24 48.09 -6.32
N GLY A 51 -25.46 47.71 -5.06
CA GLY A 51 -25.28 48.30 -3.73
C GLY A 51 -26.37 47.71 -2.81
N GLY A 52 -26.10 47.53 -1.51
CA GLY A 52 -27.14 47.44 -0.47
C GLY A 52 -27.35 46.11 0.28
N LEU A 53 -26.96 46.14 1.57
CA LEU A 53 -27.67 45.64 2.77
C LEU A 53 -27.79 44.11 3.05
N LEU A 54 -27.22 43.72 4.21
CA LEU A 54 -27.41 42.48 4.96
C LEU A 54 -28.83 42.42 5.61
N PRO A 55 -29.38 41.22 5.91
CA PRO A 55 -29.16 40.60 7.23
C PRO A 55 -29.06 39.05 7.29
N ASN A 56 -28.18 38.59 8.20
CA ASN A 56 -28.09 37.36 9.03
C ASN A 56 -28.44 35.93 8.51
N PRO A 57 -27.74 34.87 9.01
CA PRO A 57 -27.61 33.59 8.34
C PRO A 57 -28.68 32.57 8.74
N ARG A 58 -29.06 31.71 7.79
CA ARG A 58 -29.75 30.45 8.07
C ARG A 58 -28.86 29.30 7.60
N SER A 59 -28.73 28.32 8.50
CA SER A 59 -28.11 27.01 8.35
C SER A 59 -28.26 26.45 6.93
N ALA A 60 -27.14 26.13 6.29
CA ALA A 60 -27.09 25.46 4.99
C ALA A 60 -26.33 24.13 5.13
N SER A 61 -27.10 23.04 5.11
CA SER A 61 -26.63 21.68 4.91
C SER A 61 -26.02 21.55 3.52
N SER A 62 -24.75 21.17 3.44
CA SER A 62 -24.02 21.00 2.17
C SER A 62 -24.50 19.74 1.44
N LYS A 63 -25.49 19.88 0.56
CA LYS A 63 -25.74 18.95 -0.54
C LYS A 63 -24.79 19.34 -1.67
N HIS A 64 -23.71 18.58 -1.86
CA HIS A 64 -22.83 18.76 -3.00
C HIS A 64 -23.46 18.06 -4.20
N LEU A 65 -24.22 18.81 -5.00
CA LEU A 65 -24.60 18.40 -6.36
C LEU A 65 -23.40 18.67 -7.26
N SER A 66 -22.70 17.62 -7.66
CA SER A 66 -21.57 17.71 -8.57
C SER A 66 -22.07 17.55 -10.01
N LEU A 67 -22.01 18.62 -10.80
CA LEU A 67 -22.14 18.58 -12.25
C LEU A 67 -20.98 17.76 -12.86
N ALA A 68 -21.31 16.78 -13.70
CA ALA A 68 -20.43 15.93 -14.51
C ALA A 68 -19.57 16.75 -15.53
N PRO A 69 -18.45 16.23 -16.12
CA PRO A 69 -18.26 14.82 -16.53
C PRO A 69 -16.85 14.20 -16.39
N ALA A 70 -16.81 12.89 -16.09
CA ALA A 70 -15.70 11.98 -16.37
C ALA A 70 -16.29 10.56 -16.45
N ASP A 71 -16.11 9.84 -17.58
CA ASP A 71 -16.66 8.51 -17.93
C ASP A 71 -17.99 8.17 -17.24
N SER A 72 -19.11 8.41 -17.92
CA SER A 72 -20.46 8.35 -17.35
C SER A 72 -20.75 7.01 -16.66
N LYS A 73 -20.41 6.92 -15.37
CA LYS A 73 -20.86 5.86 -14.48
C LYS A 73 -22.39 5.92 -14.53
N ASN A 74 -23.01 4.87 -15.05
CA ASN A 74 -24.48 4.77 -15.10
C ASN A 74 -25.07 4.42 -13.72
N TYR A 75 -24.36 4.74 -12.65
CA TYR A 75 -24.76 4.47 -11.29
C TYR A 75 -24.34 5.59 -10.32
N GLU A 76 -25.14 5.77 -9.27
CA GLU A 76 -24.83 6.58 -8.11
C GLU A 76 -24.55 5.66 -6.92
N PHE A 77 -23.57 6.01 -6.09
CA PHE A 77 -23.19 5.25 -4.91
C PHE A 77 -23.20 6.14 -3.68
N SER A 78 -23.74 5.62 -2.57
CA SER A 78 -23.73 6.31 -1.28
C SER A 78 -23.46 5.35 -0.13
N ASP A 79 -22.71 5.83 0.87
CA ASP A 79 -22.43 5.11 2.13
C ASP A 79 -23.14 5.84 3.28
N THR A 80 -24.11 5.18 3.92
CA THR A 80 -24.87 5.71 5.06
C THR A 80 -24.36 5.14 6.40
N GLY A 81 -23.17 4.56 6.42
CA GLY A 81 -22.53 3.99 7.59
C GLY A 81 -22.84 2.51 7.72
N GLY A 82 -24.05 2.15 8.16
CA GLY A 82 -24.44 0.74 8.29
C GLY A 82 -24.75 0.03 6.97
N GLU A 83 -25.06 0.81 5.94
CA GLU A 83 -25.56 0.34 4.65
C GLU A 83 -24.88 1.14 3.53
N VAL A 84 -24.75 0.52 2.37
CA VAL A 84 -24.40 1.21 1.13
C VAL A 84 -25.54 1.06 0.14
N GLU A 85 -25.81 2.13 -0.59
CA GLU A 85 -26.87 2.16 -1.59
C GLU A 85 -26.27 2.43 -2.97
N LEU A 86 -26.62 1.57 -3.91
CA LEU A 86 -26.28 1.65 -5.31
C LEU A 86 -27.55 1.93 -6.11
N ARG A 87 -27.58 3.03 -6.85
CA ARG A 87 -28.69 3.39 -7.74
C ARG A 87 -28.24 3.31 -9.19
N LEU A 88 -28.92 2.54 -10.02
CA LEU A 88 -28.59 2.34 -11.43
C LEU A 88 -29.69 2.93 -12.30
N ASP A 89 -29.31 3.76 -13.28
CA ASP A 89 -30.27 4.27 -14.26
C ASP A 89 -30.64 3.15 -15.25
N ILE A 90 -31.93 2.78 -15.25
CA ILE A 90 -32.47 1.74 -16.13
C ILE A 90 -33.38 2.29 -17.24
N ARG A 91 -33.48 3.62 -17.41
CA ARG A 91 -34.30 4.29 -18.45
C ARG A 91 -34.01 3.77 -19.84
N SER A 92 -32.73 3.64 -20.16
CA SER A 92 -32.26 3.22 -21.48
C SER A 92 -32.48 1.73 -21.77
N LEU A 93 -32.90 0.95 -20.78
CA LEU A 93 -32.98 -0.52 -20.87
C LEU A 93 -34.38 -1.05 -21.19
N ASN A 94 -35.41 -0.20 -21.34
CA ASN A 94 -36.79 -0.60 -21.64
C ASN A 94 -37.25 -1.81 -20.81
N ILE A 95 -37.00 -1.78 -19.49
CA ILE A 95 -37.30 -2.89 -18.60
C ILE A 95 -38.81 -2.88 -18.31
N GLU A 96 -39.54 -3.79 -18.93
CA GLU A 96 -41.02 -3.84 -18.83
C GLU A 96 -41.54 -4.38 -17.47
N SER A 97 -40.70 -5.06 -16.68
CA SER A 97 -41.09 -5.60 -15.36
C SER A 97 -39.89 -5.93 -14.47
N SER A 98 -40.09 -5.97 -13.14
CA SER A 98 -39.07 -6.36 -12.16
C SER A 98 -38.56 -7.80 -12.33
N GLY A 99 -39.35 -8.69 -12.94
CA GLY A 99 -38.96 -10.07 -13.26
C GLY A 99 -37.84 -10.19 -14.30
N ASN A 100 -37.49 -9.08 -14.96
CA ASN A 100 -36.36 -9.01 -15.89
C ASN A 100 -35.05 -8.56 -15.23
N VAL A 101 -35.03 -8.29 -13.92
CA VAL A 101 -33.85 -7.88 -13.17
C VAL A 101 -33.37 -9.02 -12.29
N PHE A 102 -32.06 -9.27 -12.31
CA PHE A 102 -31.39 -10.29 -11.53
C PHE A 102 -30.28 -9.63 -10.72
N VAL A 103 -30.44 -9.61 -9.40
CA VAL A 103 -29.44 -9.14 -8.45
C VAL A 103 -28.95 -10.35 -7.68
N ASP A 104 -27.67 -10.64 -7.80
CA ASP A 104 -26.99 -11.73 -7.10
C ASP A 104 -25.87 -11.11 -6.26
N ALA A 105 -25.95 -11.27 -4.95
CA ALA A 105 -25.05 -10.65 -3.99
C ALA A 105 -24.54 -11.71 -3.03
N ASP A 106 -23.23 -11.90 -3.02
CA ASP A 106 -22.52 -12.69 -2.02
C ASP A 106 -21.84 -11.76 -1.01
N ASP A 107 -21.25 -12.35 0.03
CA ASP A 107 -20.54 -11.60 1.07
C ASP A 107 -19.43 -10.69 0.53
N THR A 108 -18.89 -10.95 -0.66
CA THR A 108 -17.76 -10.20 -1.25
C THR A 108 -17.98 -9.77 -2.69
N SER A 109 -19.11 -10.10 -3.31
CA SER A 109 -19.36 -9.83 -4.74
C SER A 109 -20.80 -9.41 -5.01
N LEU A 110 -20.99 -8.71 -6.12
CA LEU A 110 -22.28 -8.23 -6.58
C LEU A 110 -22.35 -8.36 -8.11
N LEU A 111 -23.34 -9.10 -8.60
CA LEU A 111 -23.65 -9.23 -10.01
C LEU A 111 -25.08 -8.76 -10.26
N ILE A 112 -25.23 -7.76 -11.11
CA ILE A 112 -26.53 -7.22 -11.52
C ILE A 112 -26.68 -7.38 -13.02
N ARG A 113 -27.74 -8.08 -13.42
CA ARG A 113 -28.08 -8.29 -14.83
C ARG A 113 -29.54 -7.89 -15.08
N ALA A 114 -29.80 -7.37 -16.26
CA ALA A 114 -31.15 -7.04 -16.69
C ALA A 114 -31.43 -7.59 -18.07
N LYS A 115 -32.65 -8.09 -18.29
CA LYS A 115 -33.12 -8.57 -19.58
C LYS A 115 -33.84 -7.45 -20.32
N SER A 116 -33.35 -7.11 -21.51
CA SER A 116 -33.93 -6.11 -22.40
C SER A 116 -34.07 -6.69 -23.80
N ALA A 117 -35.25 -6.60 -24.42
CA ALA A 117 -35.54 -7.15 -25.75
C ALA A 117 -35.11 -8.62 -25.94
N GLY A 118 -35.21 -9.44 -24.88
CA GLY A 118 -34.81 -10.84 -24.89
C GLY A 118 -33.33 -11.12 -24.57
N ILE A 119 -32.47 -10.10 -24.56
CA ILE A 119 -31.03 -10.21 -24.32
C ILE A 119 -30.73 -9.90 -22.85
N LEU A 120 -29.92 -10.75 -22.19
CA LEU A 120 -29.45 -10.52 -20.84
C LEU A 120 -28.19 -9.65 -20.88
N LYS A 121 -28.25 -8.45 -20.29
CA LYS A 121 -27.15 -7.49 -20.21
C LYS A 121 -26.63 -7.38 -18.78
N THR A 122 -25.31 -7.44 -18.61
CA THR A 122 -24.65 -7.17 -17.33
C THR A 122 -24.60 -5.66 -17.09
N LEU A 123 -25.12 -5.23 -15.95
CA LEU A 123 -25.11 -3.83 -15.51
C LEU A 123 -23.94 -3.56 -14.56
N ILE A 124 -23.72 -4.48 -13.62
CA ILE A 124 -22.64 -4.44 -12.63
C ILE A 124 -22.10 -5.85 -12.47
N ASP A 125 -20.77 -5.97 -12.44
CA ASP A 125 -20.04 -7.20 -12.14
C ASP A 125 -18.86 -6.83 -11.23
N VAL A 126 -19.06 -7.00 -9.93
CA VAL A 126 -18.05 -6.72 -8.91
C VAL A 126 -17.70 -8.03 -8.24
N ASN A 127 -16.53 -8.56 -8.58
CA ASN A 127 -16.03 -9.79 -7.96
C ASN A 127 -15.43 -9.56 -6.56
N ARG A 128 -15.10 -8.30 -6.23
CA ARG A 128 -14.52 -7.91 -4.94
C ARG A 128 -15.04 -6.55 -4.52
N LEU A 129 -15.97 -6.56 -3.57
CA LEU A 129 -16.47 -5.37 -2.90
C LEU A 129 -15.37 -4.74 -2.04
N PHE A 130 -15.57 -3.48 -1.64
CA PHE A 130 -14.58 -2.77 -0.82
C PHE A 130 -14.32 -3.50 0.51
N GLU A 131 -15.38 -4.00 1.16
CA GLU A 131 -15.36 -4.91 2.31
C GLU A 131 -16.52 -5.91 2.20
N ARG A 132 -16.69 -6.76 3.21
CA ARG A 132 -17.79 -7.72 3.27
C ARG A 132 -19.14 -7.09 3.59
N ILE A 133 -20.18 -7.65 2.98
CA ILE A 133 -21.59 -7.36 3.25
C ILE A 133 -22.29 -8.56 3.89
N LYS A 134 -23.47 -8.33 4.44
CA LYS A 134 -24.40 -9.39 4.82
C LYS A 134 -25.33 -9.66 3.64
N SER A 135 -24.95 -10.61 2.79
CA SER A 135 -25.69 -11.00 1.59
C SER A 135 -27.18 -11.26 1.85
N SER A 136 -27.53 -11.96 2.94
CA SER A 136 -28.92 -12.25 3.35
C SER A 136 -29.76 -11.04 3.74
N GLU A 137 -29.13 -9.89 3.99
CA GLU A 137 -29.79 -8.62 4.31
C GLU A 137 -29.75 -7.64 3.12
N THR A 138 -29.43 -8.12 1.92
CA THR A 138 -29.47 -7.34 0.68
C THR A 138 -30.90 -7.16 0.20
N ILE A 139 -31.30 -5.92 -0.07
CA ILE A 139 -32.63 -5.60 -0.58
C ILE A 139 -32.47 -4.79 -1.86
N TRP A 140 -33.31 -5.06 -2.85
CA TRP A 140 -33.37 -4.26 -4.06
C TRP A 140 -34.82 -4.01 -4.48
N TYR A 141 -35.04 -2.88 -5.14
CA TYR A 141 -36.34 -2.49 -5.67
C TYR A 141 -36.15 -1.54 -6.85
N ILE A 142 -37.21 -1.37 -7.65
CA ILE A 142 -37.24 -0.36 -8.71
C ILE A 142 -38.00 0.85 -8.17
N ASP A 143 -37.35 2.00 -8.20
CA ASP A 143 -37.93 3.31 -7.87
C ASP A 143 -37.96 4.16 -9.13
N GLU A 144 -39.16 4.46 -9.63
CA GLU A 144 -39.40 5.09 -10.93
C GLU A 144 -38.64 4.39 -12.08
N GLU A 145 -37.50 4.94 -12.47
CA GLU A 145 -36.66 4.45 -13.57
C GLU A 145 -35.23 4.12 -13.09
N GLN A 146 -35.08 3.86 -11.78
CA GLN A 146 -33.83 3.47 -11.15
C GLN A 146 -33.95 2.11 -10.46
N LEU A 147 -32.95 1.25 -10.64
CA LEU A 147 -32.77 0.08 -9.80
C LEU A 147 -31.96 0.48 -8.57
N VAL A 148 -32.56 0.36 -7.40
CA VAL A 148 -31.91 0.64 -6.11
C VAL A 148 -31.53 -0.68 -5.46
N VAL A 149 -30.26 -0.82 -5.09
CA VAL A 149 -29.73 -1.96 -4.35
C VAL A 149 -29.10 -1.45 -3.05
N ASN A 150 -29.63 -1.89 -1.93
CA ASN A 150 -29.10 -1.60 -0.61
C ASN A 150 -28.39 -2.84 -0.05
N LEU A 151 -27.13 -2.68 0.32
CA LEU A 151 -26.26 -3.71 0.86
C LEU A 151 -25.88 -3.35 2.30
N LYS A 152 -26.11 -4.27 3.24
CA LYS A 152 -25.74 -4.06 4.63
C LYS A 152 -24.28 -4.42 4.89
N LYS A 153 -23.50 -3.49 5.46
CA LYS A 153 -22.09 -3.71 5.77
C LYS A 153 -21.92 -4.63 6.98
N ILE A 154 -20.86 -5.44 6.97
CA ILE A 154 -20.43 -6.16 8.19
C ILE A 154 -19.75 -5.20 9.17
N ASP A 155 -18.93 -4.28 8.66
CA ASP A 155 -18.25 -3.24 9.44
C ASP A 155 -18.88 -1.87 9.15
N PRO A 156 -19.76 -1.35 10.02
CA PRO A 156 -20.45 -0.08 9.79
C PRO A 156 -19.51 1.12 9.86
N ASP A 157 -18.35 1.00 10.52
CA ASP A 157 -17.43 2.11 10.74
C ASP A 157 -16.47 2.33 9.56
N LEU A 158 -16.24 1.28 8.75
CA LEU A 158 -15.39 1.38 7.58
C LEU A 158 -16.09 2.14 6.47
N LYS A 159 -15.56 3.29 6.06
CA LYS A 159 -16.15 4.06 4.95
C LYS A 159 -15.80 3.46 3.59
N TRP A 160 -16.79 3.37 2.72
CA TRP A 160 -16.65 2.91 1.35
C TRP A 160 -16.62 4.12 0.41
N PRO A 161 -15.53 4.33 -0.33
CA PRO A 161 -15.47 5.41 -1.32
C PRO A 161 -16.32 5.13 -2.56
N ASP A 162 -16.41 3.85 -2.96
CA ASP A 162 -17.18 3.38 -4.13
C ASP A 162 -17.49 1.87 -3.95
N ILE A 163 -18.40 1.35 -4.78
CA ILE A 163 -18.70 -0.09 -4.89
C ILE A 163 -17.57 -0.84 -5.59
N MET A 164 -16.91 -0.19 -6.56
CA MET A 164 -15.81 -0.75 -7.34
C MET A 164 -14.45 -0.48 -6.68
N GLU A 165 -13.51 -1.40 -6.82
CA GLU A 165 -12.09 -1.19 -6.49
C GLU A 165 -11.36 -0.43 -7.62
N SER A 166 -11.88 0.73 -8.03
CA SER A 166 -11.16 1.62 -8.96
C SER A 166 -9.94 2.24 -8.25
N TRP A 167 -9.01 2.81 -9.02
CA TRP A 167 -7.87 3.55 -8.49
C TRP A 167 -8.30 4.64 -7.49
N GLU A 168 -9.31 5.44 -7.84
CA GLU A 168 -9.84 6.53 -7.00
C GLU A 168 -10.45 5.99 -5.71
N SER A 169 -11.19 4.88 -5.80
CA SER A 169 -11.79 4.23 -4.64
C SER A 169 -10.73 3.67 -3.69
N LEU A 170 -9.75 2.94 -4.23
CA LEU A 170 -8.67 2.36 -3.44
C LEU A 170 -7.81 3.43 -2.77
N THR A 171 -7.39 4.46 -3.52
CA THR A 171 -6.56 5.54 -2.98
C THR A 171 -7.26 6.37 -1.91
N SER A 172 -8.56 6.61 -2.06
CA SER A 172 -9.35 7.31 -1.04
C SER A 172 -9.63 6.45 0.20
N GLY A 173 -9.80 5.14 0.04
CA GLY A 173 -10.25 4.25 1.11
C GLY A 173 -9.12 3.65 1.94
N ILE A 174 -8.01 3.26 1.31
CA ILE A 174 -6.97 2.46 1.95
C ILE A 174 -6.23 3.21 3.07
N SER A 175 -6.14 4.55 3.01
CA SER A 175 -5.47 5.33 4.05
C SER A 175 -6.10 5.16 5.45
N GLN A 176 -7.40 4.85 5.51
CA GLN A 176 -8.10 4.54 6.77
C GLN A 176 -7.67 3.19 7.35
N LEU A 177 -7.33 2.24 6.48
CA LEU A 177 -6.88 0.89 6.85
C LEU A 177 -5.40 0.90 7.28
N LEU A 178 -4.56 1.64 6.56
CA LEU A 178 -3.12 1.73 6.84
C LEU A 178 -2.83 2.47 8.15
N LYS A 179 -3.71 3.38 8.61
CA LYS A 179 -3.56 4.15 9.86
C LYS A 179 -2.20 4.85 9.98
N GLY A 180 -1.67 5.34 8.85
CA GLY A 180 -0.38 6.00 8.77
C GLY A 180 0.83 5.07 8.62
N THR A 181 0.67 3.75 8.70
CA THR A 181 1.78 2.80 8.49
C THR A 181 2.34 2.95 7.08
N SER A 182 3.68 3.00 6.98
CA SER A 182 4.40 3.15 5.72
C SER A 182 4.36 1.86 4.88
N ILE A 183 4.62 1.98 3.59
CA ILE A 183 4.65 0.88 2.62
C ILE A 183 6.07 0.75 2.07
N TYR A 184 6.58 -0.47 1.92
CA TYR A 184 7.86 -0.80 1.30
C TYR A 184 7.60 -1.60 0.03
N ILE A 185 7.98 -1.06 -1.12
CA ILE A 185 7.93 -1.77 -2.40
C ILE A 185 9.28 -2.43 -2.63
N ILE A 186 9.26 -3.76 -2.71
CA ILE A 186 10.45 -4.60 -2.84
C ILE A 186 10.33 -5.52 -4.05
N GLY A 187 11.46 -6.01 -4.54
CA GLY A 187 11.48 -6.95 -5.65
C GLY A 187 12.79 -6.91 -6.41
N ASN A 188 12.89 -7.71 -7.48
CA ASN A 188 14.16 -7.87 -8.19
C ASN A 188 14.58 -6.65 -9.02
N SER A 189 13.69 -5.67 -9.26
CA SER A 189 13.93 -4.54 -10.15
C SER A 189 13.74 -3.22 -9.43
N THR A 190 14.83 -2.47 -9.27
CA THR A 190 14.82 -1.12 -8.68
C THR A 190 13.86 -0.19 -9.44
N GLU A 191 13.91 -0.18 -10.78
CA GLU A 191 13.06 0.66 -11.61
C GLU A 191 11.57 0.42 -11.39
N ILE A 192 11.15 -0.85 -11.27
CA ILE A 192 9.75 -1.20 -11.01
C ILE A 192 9.34 -0.74 -9.62
N ASN A 193 10.20 -0.99 -8.62
CA ASN A 193 9.93 -0.61 -7.24
C ASN A 193 9.73 0.90 -7.13
N GLU A 194 10.58 1.70 -7.75
CA GLU A 194 10.52 3.17 -7.77
C GLU A 194 9.26 3.70 -8.45
N ALA A 195 8.96 3.21 -9.66
CA ALA A 195 7.79 3.64 -10.41
C ALA A 195 6.49 3.37 -9.62
N VAL A 196 6.34 2.14 -9.11
CA VAL A 196 5.17 1.73 -8.34
C VAL A 196 5.07 2.50 -7.01
N ALA A 197 6.17 2.65 -6.28
CA ALA A 197 6.19 3.40 -5.01
C ALA A 197 5.75 4.85 -5.21
N LYS A 198 6.23 5.50 -6.28
CA LYS A 198 5.88 6.88 -6.60
C LYS A 198 4.42 7.04 -6.97
N GLU A 199 3.86 6.15 -7.78
CA GLU A 199 2.44 6.18 -8.17
C GLU A 199 1.55 5.95 -6.95
N ILE A 200 1.86 4.96 -6.10
CA ILE A 200 1.13 4.71 -4.85
C ILE A 200 1.19 5.93 -3.93
N ALA A 201 2.39 6.46 -3.67
CA ALA A 201 2.58 7.61 -2.77
C ALA A 201 1.74 8.82 -3.21
N THR A 202 1.78 9.11 -4.50
CA THR A 202 1.02 10.21 -5.11
C THR A 202 -0.49 9.97 -4.96
N GLY A 203 -0.96 8.75 -5.21
CA GLY A 203 -2.36 8.37 -5.09
C GLY A 203 -2.91 8.50 -3.66
N ILE A 204 -2.19 7.97 -2.67
CA ILE A 204 -2.67 7.93 -1.27
C ILE A 204 -2.26 9.16 -0.44
N GLY A 205 -1.50 10.10 -1.03
CA GLY A 205 -1.01 11.29 -0.34
C GLY A 205 0.04 10.98 0.74
N TYR A 206 0.93 10.04 0.45
CA TYR A 206 2.10 9.68 1.27
C TYR A 206 3.38 10.24 0.65
N MET A 207 4.47 10.26 1.42
CA MET A 207 5.78 10.70 0.93
C MET A 207 6.45 9.59 0.08
N PRO A 208 6.75 9.82 -1.21
CA PRO A 208 7.57 8.89 -1.99
C PRO A 208 9.03 9.00 -1.54
N LEU A 209 9.67 7.86 -1.27
CA LEU A 209 11.09 7.77 -0.94
C LEU A 209 11.73 6.65 -1.76
N SER A 210 12.94 6.87 -2.27
CA SER A 210 13.75 5.83 -2.90
C SER A 210 15.06 5.64 -2.14
N THR A 211 15.39 4.40 -1.79
CA THR A 211 16.68 4.11 -1.16
C THR A 211 17.84 4.32 -2.14
N SER A 212 17.64 4.10 -3.44
CA SER A 212 18.65 4.36 -4.47
C SER A 212 19.03 5.85 -4.50
N GLU A 213 18.04 6.74 -4.61
CA GLU A 213 18.25 8.19 -4.68
C GLU A 213 18.94 8.70 -3.41
N LEU A 214 18.53 8.21 -2.24
CA LEU A 214 19.17 8.57 -0.97
C LEU A 214 20.63 8.13 -0.95
N LEU A 215 20.92 6.87 -1.31
CA LEU A 215 22.27 6.35 -1.32
C LEU A 215 23.18 7.10 -2.30
N GLU A 216 22.71 7.35 -3.52
CA GLU A 216 23.49 8.08 -4.53
C GLU A 216 23.77 9.53 -4.12
N GLN A 217 22.79 10.20 -3.50
CA GLN A 217 22.96 11.56 -2.98
C GLN A 217 24.01 11.63 -1.85
N TYR A 218 24.01 10.65 -0.94
CA TYR A 218 24.97 10.62 0.16
C TYR A 218 26.36 10.16 -0.27
N ALA A 219 26.43 9.14 -1.13
CA ALA A 219 27.69 8.58 -1.61
C ALA A 219 28.35 9.43 -2.71
N GLN A 220 27.60 10.34 -3.34
CA GLN A 220 28.06 11.17 -4.47
C GLN A 220 28.59 10.32 -5.65
N GLN A 221 28.05 9.12 -5.81
CA GLN A 221 28.34 8.18 -6.90
C GLN A 221 27.09 7.35 -7.22
N SER A 222 27.00 6.81 -8.44
CA SER A 222 25.89 5.91 -8.78
C SER A 222 26.01 4.56 -8.07
N ILE A 223 24.88 3.88 -7.89
CA ILE A 223 24.88 2.51 -7.34
C ILE A 223 25.74 1.58 -8.19
N GLU A 224 25.69 1.71 -9.52
CA GLU A 224 26.49 0.89 -10.44
C GLU A 224 28.00 1.08 -10.23
N SER A 225 28.44 2.33 -10.08
CA SER A 225 29.84 2.66 -9.79
C SER A 225 30.28 2.09 -8.43
N TRP A 226 29.43 2.24 -7.41
CA TRP A 226 29.71 1.75 -6.06
C TRP A 226 29.84 0.22 -6.02
N VAL A 227 28.94 -0.50 -6.70
CA VAL A 227 29.03 -1.96 -6.83
C VAL A 227 30.31 -2.37 -7.56
N ALA A 228 30.74 -1.62 -8.58
CA ALA A 228 31.97 -1.92 -9.32
C ALA A 228 33.23 -1.69 -8.47
N SER A 229 33.25 -0.71 -7.58
CA SER A 229 34.42 -0.36 -6.76
C SER A 229 34.51 -1.13 -5.44
N GLU A 230 33.38 -1.34 -4.76
CA GLU A 230 33.35 -1.89 -3.39
C GLU A 230 32.53 -3.17 -3.25
N GLY A 231 31.80 -3.56 -4.30
CA GLY A 231 30.97 -4.75 -4.30
C GLY A 231 29.54 -4.54 -3.78
N ALA A 232 28.67 -5.48 -4.12
CA ALA A 232 27.24 -5.43 -3.80
C ALA A 232 26.96 -5.45 -2.29
N ASP A 233 27.77 -6.13 -1.50
CA ASP A 233 27.53 -6.24 -0.05
C ASP A 233 27.76 -4.89 0.66
N SER A 234 28.70 -4.05 0.19
CA SER A 234 28.88 -2.69 0.73
C SER A 234 27.61 -1.84 0.54
N VAL A 235 26.99 -1.93 -0.64
CA VAL A 235 25.71 -1.25 -0.94
C VAL A 235 24.57 -1.79 -0.08
N VAL A 236 24.51 -3.11 0.12
CA VAL A 236 23.48 -3.75 0.96
C VAL A 236 23.59 -3.28 2.42
N GLU A 237 24.79 -3.18 2.96
CA GLU A 237 25.01 -2.64 4.31
C GLU A 237 24.52 -1.19 4.40
N ALA A 238 24.89 -0.37 3.43
CA ALA A 238 24.48 1.03 3.40
C ALA A 238 22.96 1.19 3.26
N GLU A 239 22.31 0.42 2.39
CA GLU A 239 20.85 0.41 2.28
C GLU A 239 20.20 -0.04 3.60
N GLY A 240 20.78 -1.02 4.30
CA GLY A 240 20.32 -1.45 5.61
C GLY A 240 20.27 -0.31 6.64
N VAL A 241 21.28 0.56 6.65
CA VAL A 241 21.33 1.77 7.49
C VAL A 241 20.28 2.80 7.06
N VAL A 242 20.06 2.97 5.76
CA VAL A 242 18.98 3.83 5.26
C VAL A 242 17.61 3.31 5.72
N LEU A 243 17.36 2.01 5.60
CA LEU A 243 16.11 1.37 6.02
C LEU A 243 15.88 1.47 7.53
N GLU A 244 16.93 1.38 8.34
CA GLU A 244 16.86 1.63 9.78
C GLU A 244 16.32 3.04 10.06
N ASN A 245 16.91 4.06 9.43
CA ASN A 245 16.46 5.45 9.60
C ASN A 245 15.02 5.64 9.11
N LEU A 246 14.67 5.02 7.98
CA LEU A 246 13.33 5.10 7.40
C LEU A 246 12.27 4.34 8.18
N SER A 247 12.64 3.37 9.02
CA SER A 247 11.68 2.57 9.82
C SER A 247 10.84 3.38 10.81
N SER A 248 11.33 4.58 11.17
CA SER A 248 10.63 5.53 12.04
C SER A 248 9.67 6.46 11.29
N GLN A 249 9.71 6.46 9.94
CA GLN A 249 8.89 7.34 9.12
C GLN A 249 7.46 6.80 9.04
N VAL A 250 6.51 7.73 9.12
CA VAL A 250 5.08 7.46 9.06
C VAL A 250 4.55 8.10 7.78
N ARG A 251 3.61 7.44 7.11
CA ARG A 251 3.03 7.90 5.83
C ARG A 251 4.06 8.05 4.71
N ALA A 252 4.96 7.09 4.58
CA ALA A 252 5.89 7.00 3.45
C ALA A 252 5.61 5.77 2.58
N VAL A 253 5.98 5.85 1.30
CA VAL A 253 6.09 4.69 0.40
C VAL A 253 7.53 4.63 -0.07
N VAL A 254 8.24 3.59 0.35
CA VAL A 254 9.68 3.43 0.17
C VAL A 254 9.93 2.40 -0.93
N ALA A 255 10.59 2.80 -2.01
CA ALA A 255 11.15 1.88 -2.99
C ALA A 255 12.54 1.40 -2.53
N THR A 256 12.76 0.09 -2.52
CA THR A 256 14.06 -0.50 -2.22
C THR A 256 14.84 -0.81 -3.51
N LEU A 257 16.16 -0.90 -3.38
CA LEU A 257 17.01 -1.50 -4.41
C LEU A 257 16.58 -2.94 -4.67
N GLY A 258 16.73 -3.36 -5.92
CA GLY A 258 16.37 -4.70 -6.37
C GLY A 258 17.54 -5.65 -6.52
N GLY A 259 17.21 -6.93 -6.63
CA GLY A 259 18.18 -7.96 -7.02
C GLY A 259 19.28 -8.18 -5.97
N LYS A 260 20.51 -8.45 -6.42
CA LYS A 260 21.60 -8.92 -5.54
C LYS A 260 22.19 -7.86 -4.62
N HIS A 261 22.03 -6.58 -4.96
CA HIS A 261 22.55 -5.44 -4.19
C HIS A 261 21.47 -4.73 -3.36
N GLY A 262 20.23 -5.26 -3.34
CA GLY A 262 19.18 -4.77 -2.45
C GLY A 262 19.15 -5.51 -1.12
N ALA A 263 19.06 -4.77 -0.02
CA ALA A 263 18.96 -5.29 1.35
C ALA A 263 17.76 -6.21 1.54
N ALA A 264 16.62 -5.92 0.90
CA ALA A 264 15.43 -6.77 0.96
C ALA A 264 15.66 -8.20 0.39
N SER A 265 16.73 -8.42 -0.38
CA SER A 265 17.12 -9.75 -0.88
C SER A 265 17.85 -10.62 0.16
N ARG A 266 18.20 -10.06 1.33
CA ARG A 266 18.94 -10.74 2.40
C ARG A 266 18.06 -10.98 3.62
N PHE A 267 18.05 -12.21 4.14
CA PHE A 267 17.18 -12.59 5.26
C PHE A 267 17.47 -11.82 6.55
N ASP A 268 18.74 -11.49 6.83
CA ASP A 268 19.18 -10.77 8.02
C ASP A 268 18.82 -9.28 8.02
N ARG A 269 18.26 -8.74 6.92
CA ARG A 269 17.98 -7.30 6.74
C ARG A 269 16.50 -6.92 6.90
N TRP A 270 15.64 -7.86 7.26
CA TRP A 270 14.19 -7.65 7.28
C TRP A 270 13.64 -6.94 8.51
N ARG A 271 14.42 -6.90 9.58
CA ARG A 271 14.05 -6.29 10.86
C ARG A 271 13.41 -4.92 10.71
N HIS A 272 13.98 -4.04 9.88
CA HIS A 272 13.46 -2.68 9.67
C HIS A 272 12.34 -2.61 8.63
N LEU A 273 12.27 -3.55 7.67
CA LEU A 273 11.17 -3.62 6.69
C LEU A 273 9.83 -3.97 7.34
N HIS A 274 9.85 -4.75 8.42
CA HIS A 274 8.65 -5.10 9.19
C HIS A 274 7.97 -3.91 9.90
N SER A 275 8.62 -2.74 9.95
CA SER A 275 8.02 -1.48 10.45
C SER A 275 6.83 -1.02 9.60
N GLY A 276 6.80 -1.37 8.32
CA GLY A 276 5.73 -1.03 7.40
C GLY A 276 5.15 -2.26 6.70
N PHE A 277 4.22 -2.02 5.78
CA PHE A 277 3.69 -3.06 4.91
C PHE A 277 4.64 -3.29 3.73
N SER A 278 5.11 -4.51 3.57
CA SER A 278 6.02 -4.91 2.50
C SER A 278 5.25 -5.55 1.35
N VAL A 279 5.45 -5.02 0.15
CA VAL A 279 4.82 -5.47 -1.09
C VAL A 279 5.90 -5.98 -2.03
N TRP A 280 5.92 -7.30 -2.26
CA TRP A 280 6.83 -7.90 -3.22
C TRP A 280 6.24 -7.87 -4.62
N VAL A 281 6.78 -6.99 -5.47
CA VAL A 281 6.43 -6.93 -6.90
C VAL A 281 7.36 -7.88 -7.67
N SER A 282 6.78 -8.89 -8.29
CA SER A 282 7.52 -9.98 -8.94
C SER A 282 6.98 -10.22 -10.35
N LYS A 283 7.86 -10.26 -11.34
CA LYS A 283 7.48 -10.71 -12.69
C LYS A 283 7.11 -12.19 -12.65
N SER A 284 6.01 -12.53 -13.28
CA SER A 284 5.41 -13.86 -13.38
C SER A 284 5.60 -14.40 -14.79
N GLN A 285 5.78 -15.71 -14.90
CA GLN A 285 5.77 -16.39 -16.21
C GLN A 285 4.39 -16.99 -16.53
N ALA A 286 3.48 -16.95 -15.56
CA ALA A 286 2.10 -17.42 -15.73
C ALA A 286 1.32 -16.61 -16.77
N LEU A 287 0.45 -17.30 -17.51
CA LEU A 287 -0.43 -16.70 -18.51
C LEU A 287 -1.77 -16.23 -17.93
N ASP A 288 -2.10 -16.67 -16.71
CA ASP A 288 -3.38 -16.40 -16.04
C ASP A 288 -3.20 -16.16 -14.53
N GLU A 289 -4.20 -15.53 -13.90
CA GLU A 289 -4.18 -15.16 -12.47
C GLU A 289 -4.07 -16.38 -11.55
N ALA A 290 -4.69 -17.51 -11.89
CA ALA A 290 -4.68 -18.69 -11.04
C ALA A 290 -3.29 -19.33 -11.00
N SER A 291 -2.65 -19.46 -12.16
CA SER A 291 -1.27 -19.90 -12.28
C SER A 291 -0.29 -18.95 -11.58
N ALA A 292 -0.51 -17.63 -11.70
CA ALA A 292 0.33 -16.63 -11.03
C ALA A 292 0.22 -16.72 -9.50
N LYS A 293 -0.98 -16.97 -8.96
CA LYS A 293 -1.19 -17.21 -7.53
C LYS A 293 -0.49 -18.48 -7.07
N GLU A 294 -0.52 -19.54 -7.86
CA GLU A 294 0.18 -20.78 -7.52
C GLU A 294 1.70 -20.61 -7.55
N GLU A 295 2.24 -19.88 -8.52
CA GLU A 295 3.65 -19.49 -8.56
C GLU A 295 4.05 -18.72 -7.28
N ALA A 296 3.22 -17.75 -6.84
CA ALA A 296 3.45 -17.01 -5.61
C ALA A 296 3.45 -17.93 -4.36
N ARG A 297 2.48 -18.86 -4.27
CA ARG A 297 2.43 -19.84 -3.17
C ARG A 297 3.68 -20.72 -3.13
N LYS A 298 4.11 -21.20 -4.31
CA LYS A 298 5.31 -22.02 -4.44
C LYS A 298 6.55 -21.27 -3.97
N HIS A 299 6.73 -20.01 -4.36
CA HIS A 299 7.87 -19.20 -3.90
C HIS A 299 7.90 -19.06 -2.38
N VAL A 300 6.74 -18.81 -1.75
CA VAL A 300 6.64 -18.72 -0.28
C VAL A 300 6.97 -20.07 0.38
N GLN A 301 6.49 -21.18 -0.17
CA GLN A 301 6.78 -22.52 0.35
C GLN A 301 8.26 -22.91 0.19
N GLU A 302 8.87 -22.56 -0.94
CA GLU A 302 10.29 -22.80 -1.19
C GLU A 302 11.18 -21.95 -0.27
N GLY A 303 10.73 -20.74 0.08
CA GLY A 303 11.43 -19.86 1.04
C GLY A 303 12.86 -19.51 0.62
N SER A 304 13.17 -19.61 -0.68
CA SER A 304 14.55 -19.56 -1.20
C SER A 304 15.09 -18.13 -1.34
N VAL A 305 14.20 -17.14 -1.34
CA VAL A 305 14.54 -15.72 -1.47
C VAL A 305 13.92 -14.94 -0.32
N ALA A 306 14.65 -13.97 0.23
CA ALA A 306 14.20 -13.24 1.41
C ALA A 306 12.90 -12.45 1.18
N TYR A 307 12.57 -12.12 -0.07
CA TYR A 307 11.28 -11.50 -0.45
C TYR A 307 10.05 -12.28 -0.01
N THR A 308 10.15 -13.57 0.32
CA THR A 308 9.05 -14.35 0.86
C THR A 308 8.58 -13.88 2.24
N ASN A 309 9.37 -13.05 2.92
CA ASN A 309 8.98 -12.39 4.17
C ASN A 309 8.01 -11.21 3.96
N ALA A 310 7.68 -10.86 2.70
CA ALA A 310 6.77 -9.78 2.38
C ALA A 310 5.35 -10.05 2.90
N ASP A 311 4.66 -8.98 3.30
CA ASP A 311 3.27 -9.07 3.77
C ASP A 311 2.31 -9.42 2.62
N VAL A 312 2.57 -8.92 1.41
CA VAL A 312 1.81 -9.24 0.20
C VAL A 312 2.73 -9.45 -1.01
N ILE A 313 2.26 -10.26 -1.96
CA ILE A 313 2.98 -10.56 -3.21
C ILE A 313 2.08 -10.17 -4.39
N VAL A 314 2.63 -9.38 -5.31
CA VAL A 314 1.96 -8.95 -6.54
C VAL A 314 2.74 -9.48 -7.74
N LYS A 315 2.06 -10.30 -8.53
CA LYS A 315 2.61 -10.95 -9.73
C LYS A 315 2.21 -10.15 -10.97
N ILE A 316 3.19 -9.78 -11.79
CA ILE A 316 2.97 -9.03 -13.03
C ILE A 316 3.42 -9.86 -14.24
N GLY A 317 2.60 -9.98 -15.28
CA GLY A 317 2.91 -10.76 -16.49
C GLY A 317 3.94 -10.08 -17.41
N GLY A 318 4.24 -8.82 -17.16
CA GLY A 318 5.18 -7.99 -17.91
C GLY A 318 5.39 -6.67 -17.18
N TRP A 319 6.32 -5.85 -17.68
CA TRP A 319 6.50 -4.50 -17.16
C TRP A 319 6.63 -3.50 -18.30
N ASP A 320 5.79 -2.48 -18.24
CA ASP A 320 5.87 -1.26 -19.01
C ASP A 320 5.51 -0.09 -18.09
N LYS A 321 6.15 1.06 -18.27
CA LYS A 321 5.91 2.25 -17.44
C LYS A 321 4.48 2.75 -17.58
N ASP A 322 3.87 2.57 -18.75
CA ASP A 322 2.48 2.97 -19.01
C ASP A 322 1.47 2.19 -18.14
N HIS A 323 1.84 0.98 -17.69
CA HIS A 323 1.05 0.13 -16.81
C HIS A 323 1.39 0.28 -15.32
N THR A 324 2.18 1.28 -14.94
CA THR A 324 2.56 1.51 -13.52
C THR A 324 1.34 1.64 -12.62
N ARG A 325 0.29 2.33 -13.08
CA ARG A 325 -0.95 2.51 -12.31
C ARG A 325 -1.68 1.20 -12.06
N ASP A 326 -1.73 0.31 -13.04
CA ASP A 326 -2.40 -0.99 -12.89
C ASP A 326 -1.69 -1.85 -11.83
N VAL A 327 -0.35 -1.85 -11.86
CA VAL A 327 0.47 -2.54 -10.85
C VAL A 327 0.29 -1.91 -9.47
N ALA A 328 0.31 -0.59 -9.38
CA ALA A 328 0.06 0.15 -8.14
C ALA A 328 -1.35 -0.15 -7.57
N GLN A 329 -2.37 -0.19 -8.42
CA GLN A 329 -3.74 -0.56 -8.05
C GLN A 329 -3.79 -1.99 -7.51
N GLY A 330 -3.11 -2.94 -8.16
CA GLY A 330 -2.97 -4.31 -7.68
C GLY A 330 -2.31 -4.39 -6.30
N CYS A 331 -1.28 -3.58 -6.05
CA CYS A 331 -0.63 -3.47 -4.73
C CYS A 331 -1.61 -2.94 -3.66
N LEU A 332 -2.37 -1.88 -3.96
CA LEU A 332 -3.35 -1.34 -3.04
C LEU A 332 -4.49 -2.33 -2.76
N SER A 333 -4.99 -3.03 -3.77
CA SER A 333 -6.00 -4.08 -3.59
C SER A 333 -5.49 -5.20 -2.69
N ALA A 334 -4.25 -5.68 -2.90
CA ALA A 334 -3.65 -6.70 -2.05
C ALA A 334 -3.46 -6.23 -0.59
N LEU A 335 -2.97 -5.01 -0.38
CA LEU A 335 -2.82 -4.43 0.96
C LEU A 335 -4.16 -4.23 1.66
N LYS A 336 -5.19 -3.80 0.92
CA LYS A 336 -6.56 -3.69 1.42
C LYS A 336 -7.03 -5.05 1.93
N GLN A 337 -6.93 -6.10 1.10
CA GLN A 337 -7.34 -7.45 1.48
C GLN A 337 -6.62 -7.96 2.73
N LEU A 338 -5.30 -7.78 2.79
CA LEU A 338 -4.53 -8.15 3.98
C LEU A 338 -5.03 -7.43 5.23
N THR A 339 -5.24 -6.12 5.15
CA THR A 339 -5.62 -5.31 6.32
C THR A 339 -7.05 -5.59 6.78
N LEU A 340 -7.95 -5.93 5.86
CA LEU A 340 -9.30 -6.39 6.19
C LEU A 340 -9.28 -7.78 6.85
N SER A 341 -8.35 -8.65 6.44
CA SER A 341 -8.17 -9.98 7.04
C SER A 341 -7.59 -9.96 8.46
N ASP A 342 -6.64 -9.06 8.75
CA ASP A 342 -6.13 -8.79 10.12
C ASP A 342 -6.23 -7.28 10.45
N LYS A 343 -7.38 -6.89 11.00
CA LYS A 343 -7.66 -5.49 11.41
C LYS A 343 -6.70 -4.96 12.49
N LYS A 344 -5.95 -5.84 13.17
CA LYS A 344 -4.98 -5.46 14.21
C LYS A 344 -3.57 -5.26 13.63
N LEU A 345 -3.30 -5.66 12.38
CA LEU A 345 -1.97 -5.67 11.80
C LEU A 345 -1.31 -4.28 11.75
N SER A 346 -2.03 -3.25 11.30
CA SER A 346 -1.52 -1.86 11.31
C SER A 346 -1.12 -1.42 12.73
N GLY A 347 -1.89 -1.82 13.75
CA GLY A 347 -1.59 -1.54 15.15
C GLY A 347 -0.38 -2.31 15.68
N LYS A 348 -0.20 -3.57 15.27
CA LYS A 348 0.99 -4.39 15.59
C LYS A 348 2.25 -3.77 14.98
N LYS A 349 2.22 -3.35 13.71
CA LYS A 349 3.36 -2.67 13.06
C LYS A 349 3.71 -1.36 13.77
N SER A 350 2.72 -0.56 14.14
CA SER A 350 2.94 0.65 14.97
C SER A 350 3.54 0.35 16.34
N LEU A 351 3.15 -0.74 16.99
CA LEU A 351 3.78 -1.19 18.25
C LEU A 351 5.24 -1.61 18.02
N TYR A 352 5.52 -2.35 16.95
CA TYR A 352 6.86 -2.79 16.59
C TYR A 352 7.81 -1.60 16.36
N ILE A 353 7.36 -0.55 15.66
CA ILE A 353 8.11 0.71 15.52
C ILE A 353 8.42 1.33 16.89
N ARG A 354 7.40 1.44 17.77
CA ARG A 354 7.57 2.07 19.10
C ARG A 354 8.54 1.32 20.00
N LEU A 355 8.73 0.02 19.77
CA LEU A 355 9.71 -0.79 20.49
C LEU A 355 11.09 -0.80 19.82
N GLY A 356 11.28 -0.05 18.74
CA GLY A 356 12.57 0.12 18.06
C GLY A 356 12.91 -0.99 17.07
N CYS A 357 11.90 -1.64 16.49
CA CYS A 357 12.08 -2.69 15.48
C CYS A 357 13.11 -3.76 15.90
N ARG A 358 12.92 -4.44 17.05
CA ARG A 358 14.00 -5.24 17.68
C ARG A 358 14.36 -6.53 16.94
N GLY A 359 13.59 -6.94 15.93
CA GLY A 359 13.77 -8.20 15.21
C GLY A 359 12.96 -9.37 15.76
N ASP A 360 12.01 -9.09 16.66
CA ASP A 360 11.04 -10.04 17.23
C ASP A 360 9.72 -10.09 16.45
N TRP A 361 9.66 -9.52 15.24
CA TRP A 361 8.49 -9.65 14.38
C TRP A 361 8.33 -11.10 13.87
N PRO A 362 7.11 -11.65 13.78
CA PRO A 362 5.81 -11.05 14.08
C PRO A 362 5.37 -11.14 15.55
N ASP A 363 6.06 -11.94 16.36
CA ASP A 363 5.73 -12.24 17.75
C ASP A 363 6.39 -11.26 18.73
N ILE A 364 5.91 -10.02 18.72
CA ILE A 364 6.44 -8.90 19.51
C ILE A 364 6.51 -9.26 21.00
N LYS A 365 7.72 -9.28 21.55
CA LYS A 365 8.00 -9.63 22.95
C LYS A 365 7.72 -8.45 23.89
N PRO A 366 7.51 -8.69 25.20
CA PRO A 366 7.28 -7.60 26.16
C PRO A 366 8.42 -6.56 26.21
N PRO A 367 8.15 -5.34 26.72
CA PRO A 367 9.19 -4.39 27.06
C PRO A 367 10.20 -4.99 28.05
N GLY A 368 11.50 -4.79 27.83
CA GLY A 368 12.57 -5.35 28.68
C GLY A 368 13.09 -6.73 28.24
N TRP A 369 12.47 -7.37 27.24
CA TRP A 369 13.08 -8.52 26.56
C TRP A 369 14.29 -8.07 25.72
N ASP A 370 15.42 -8.76 25.89
CA ASP A 370 16.65 -8.52 25.16
C ASP A 370 16.83 -9.56 24.02
N PRO A 371 16.88 -9.13 22.75
CA PRO A 371 17.12 -10.02 21.61
C PRO A 371 18.48 -10.73 21.66
N SER A 372 19.50 -10.19 22.35
CA SER A 372 20.79 -10.88 22.54
C SER A 372 20.79 -11.89 23.69
N GLY A 373 19.75 -11.90 24.53
CA GLY A 373 19.74 -12.63 25.80
C GLY A 373 19.43 -14.12 25.71
N GLY A 374 18.93 -14.63 24.57
CA GLY A 374 18.66 -16.05 24.32
C GLY A 374 17.65 -16.75 25.27
N VAL A 375 17.09 -16.04 26.25
CA VAL A 375 16.16 -16.59 27.24
C VAL A 375 14.78 -16.02 26.96
N ASP A 376 13.87 -16.85 26.45
CA ASP A 376 12.46 -16.53 26.47
C ASP A 376 12.02 -16.32 27.94
N PRO A 377 11.30 -15.22 28.25
CA PRO A 377 10.83 -14.99 29.60
C PRO A 377 9.91 -16.15 30.01
N PRO A 378 9.98 -16.62 31.26
CA PRO A 378 9.14 -17.72 31.71
C PRO A 378 7.67 -17.34 31.49
N MET A 379 6.95 -18.18 30.75
CA MET A 379 5.50 -18.06 30.60
C MET A 379 4.90 -18.12 32.01
N GLY A 380 4.41 -16.98 32.49
CA GLY A 380 3.79 -16.86 33.79
C GLY A 380 2.58 -17.79 33.89
N SER A 381 2.59 -18.61 34.94
CA SER A 381 1.56 -19.57 35.33
C SER A 381 0.22 -18.94 35.68
#